data_AF-A0A1R3VLU1-F1
#
_entry.id   AF-A0A1R3VLU1-F1
#
_cell.length_a   1.000
_cell.length_b   1.000
_cell.length_c   1.000
_cell.angle_alpha   90.00
_cell.angle_beta   90.00
_cell.angle_gamma   90.00
#
_symmetry.space_group_name_H-M   'P 1'
#
loop_
_entity.id
_entity.type
_entity.pdbx_description
1 polymer ?
#
loop_
_entity_poly.entity_id
_entity_poly.type
_entity_poly.pdbx_seq_one_letter_code
_entity_poly.pdbx_strand_id
1 'polypeptide(L)'
;MAPSRLVAPPRVAAAPAALECRVTEILRPKALDGTPTSAIVVAGEVVGVHIDDAFLKDGIFDIAKAGNVGRLGYMDYASVSEIFSMRRPRWGKG
;
A
#
# COMPACT_ATOMS: atom_id res chain seq x y z
N MET A 1 19.09 -3.27 0.96
CA MET A 1 18.03 -3.79 1.86
C MET A 1 18.32 -3.33 3.28
N ALA A 2 17.30 -3.24 4.14
CA ALA A 2 17.44 -2.93 5.57
C ALA A 2 16.61 -3.94 6.39
N PRO A 3 17.03 -4.30 7.61
CA PRO A 3 16.29 -5.26 8.44
C PRO A 3 14.94 -4.70 8.87
N SER A 4 13.97 -5.60 8.97
CA SER A 4 12.67 -5.39 9.64
C SER A 4 12.80 -5.75 11.13
N ARG A 5 11.89 -5.25 11.98
CA ARG A 5 11.97 -5.44 13.44
C ARG A 5 11.16 -6.63 13.95
N LEU A 6 9.99 -6.89 13.38
CA LEU A 6 8.96 -7.82 13.87
C LEU A 6 8.73 -9.02 12.93
N VAL A 7 9.30 -8.98 11.72
CA VAL A 7 9.26 -10.05 10.72
C VAL A 7 10.66 -10.31 10.15
N ALA A 8 10.91 -11.53 9.67
CA ALA A 8 12.21 -11.91 9.11
C ALA A 8 12.54 -11.28 7.73
N PRO A 9 11.58 -11.10 6.79
CA PRO A 9 11.88 -10.48 5.51
C PRO A 9 12.35 -9.03 5.65
N PRO A 10 13.40 -8.60 4.93
CA PRO A 10 13.90 -7.24 4.99
C PRO A 10 13.03 -6.27 4.18
N ARG A 11 13.14 -4.98 4.49
CA ARG A 11 12.57 -3.90 3.68
C ARG A 11 13.58 -3.33 2.68
N VAL A 12 13.08 -2.59 1.69
CA VAL A 12 13.93 -1.79 0.79
C VAL A 12 14.48 -0.61 1.59
N ALA A 13 15.81 -0.45 1.63
CA ALA A 13 16.45 0.56 2.48
C ALA A 13 16.07 1.99 2.08
N ALA A 14 15.90 2.25 0.78
CA ALA A 14 15.56 3.55 0.23
C ALA A 14 14.05 3.86 0.22
N ALA A 15 13.19 2.92 0.64
CA ALA A 15 11.75 3.17 0.68
C ALA A 15 11.41 4.07 1.88
N PRO A 16 10.73 5.22 1.67
CA PRO A 16 10.37 6.15 2.75
C PRO A 16 9.44 5.56 3.82
N ALA A 17 8.69 4.52 3.46
CA ALA A 17 7.87 3.75 4.39
C ALA A 17 7.82 2.28 3.97
N ALA A 18 7.62 1.40 4.94
CA ALA A 18 7.41 -0.03 4.71
C ALA A 18 6.48 -0.63 5.77
N LEU A 19 5.63 -1.57 5.35
CA LEU A 19 4.75 -2.32 6.23
C LEU A 19 5.37 -3.68 6.52
N GLU A 20 5.46 -4.02 7.79
CA GLU A 20 5.81 -5.36 8.25
C GLU A 20 4.53 -6.15 8.46
N CYS A 21 4.32 -7.19 7.65
CA CYS A 21 3.06 -7.93 7.63
C CYS A 21 3.25 -9.42 7.96
N ARG A 22 2.24 -10.01 8.62
CA ARG A 22 2.10 -11.47 8.77
C ARG A 22 0.91 -11.96 7.96
N VAL A 23 1.09 -13.01 7.18
CA VAL A 23 0.03 -13.55 6.31
C VAL A 23 -1.07 -14.16 7.18
N THR A 24 -2.32 -13.81 6.87
CA THR A 24 -3.51 -14.33 7.55
C THR A 24 -4.30 -15.25 6.64
N GLU A 25 -4.43 -14.91 5.35
CA GLU A 25 -5.15 -15.71 4.36
C GLU A 25 -4.44 -15.70 3.02
N ILE A 26 -4.57 -16.81 2.29
CA ILE A 26 -4.17 -16.93 0.89
C ILE A 26 -5.35 -17.57 0.17
N LEU A 27 -5.89 -16.86 -0.82
CA LEU A 27 -7.00 -17.35 -1.63
C LEU A 27 -6.67 -17.23 -3.13
N ARG A 28 -7.13 -18.22 -3.90
CA ARG A 28 -7.12 -18.18 -5.36
C ARG A 28 -8.53 -17.90 -5.84
N PRO A 29 -8.81 -16.70 -6.40
CA PRO A 29 -10.12 -16.42 -6.96
C PRO A 29 -10.46 -17.42 -8.05
N LYS A 30 -11.74 -17.76 -8.17
CA LYS A 30 -12.26 -18.61 -9.24
C LYS A 30 -12.66 -17.77 -10.44
N ALA A 31 -12.47 -18.31 -11.63
CA ALA A 31 -13.09 -17.83 -12.86
C ALA A 31 -14.59 -18.17 -12.87
N LEU A 32 -15.32 -17.63 -13.85
CA LEU A 32 -16.77 -17.85 -13.99
C LEU A 32 -17.14 -19.32 -14.17
N ASP A 33 -16.25 -20.14 -14.72
CA ASP A 33 -16.41 -21.59 -14.88
C ASP A 33 -16.03 -22.39 -13.62
N GLY A 34 -15.67 -21.71 -12.53
CA GLY A 34 -15.28 -22.31 -11.26
C GLY A 34 -13.81 -22.75 -11.17
N THR A 35 -13.03 -22.66 -12.25
CA THR A 35 -11.61 -22.99 -12.24
C THR A 35 -10.79 -21.93 -11.50
N PRO A 36 -9.64 -22.27 -10.88
CA PRO A 36 -8.78 -21.27 -10.25
C PRO A 36 -8.14 -20.33 -11.28
N THR A 37 -8.23 -19.02 -11.04
CA THR A 37 -7.47 -18.03 -11.81
C THR A 37 -5.96 -18.15 -11.56
N SER A 38 -5.15 -17.48 -12.38
CA SER A 38 -3.71 -17.33 -12.13
C SER A 38 -3.38 -16.37 -11.00
N ALA A 39 -4.34 -15.56 -10.54
CA ALA A 39 -4.14 -14.62 -9.46
C ALA A 39 -4.06 -15.32 -8.11
N ILE A 40 -3.17 -14.83 -7.24
CA ILE A 40 -3.11 -15.16 -5.83
C ILE A 40 -3.44 -13.89 -5.06
N VAL A 41 -4.46 -13.95 -4.22
CA VAL A 41 -4.79 -12.87 -3.29
C VAL A 41 -4.25 -13.27 -1.93
N VAL A 42 -3.38 -12.42 -1.37
CA VAL A 42 -2.76 -12.61 -0.06
C VAL A 42 -3.26 -11.51 0.86
N ALA A 43 -3.89 -11.88 1.96
CA ALA A 43 -4.21 -10.97 3.05
C ALA A 43 -3.17 -11.10 4.15
N GLY A 44 -2.80 -9.97 4.75
CA GLY A 44 -1.88 -9.95 5.87
C GLY A 44 -2.22 -8.86 6.87
N GLU A 45 -1.96 -9.15 8.14
CA GLU A 45 -2.05 -8.19 9.23
C GLU A 45 -0.76 -7.35 9.28
N VAL A 46 -0.91 -6.03 9.32
CA VAL A 46 0.21 -5.11 9.55
C VAL A 46 0.58 -5.17 11.03
N VAL A 47 1.72 -5.77 11.33
CA VAL A 47 2.23 -5.90 12.71
C VAL A 47 3.25 -4.83 13.06
N GLY A 48 3.78 -4.11 12.07
CA GLY A 48 4.72 -3.01 12.25
C GLY A 48 4.73 -2.06 11.05
N VAL A 49 5.10 -0.81 11.31
CA VAL A 49 5.23 0.23 10.28
C VAL A 49 6.58 0.92 10.48
N HIS A 50 7.39 0.94 9.42
CA HIS A 50 8.54 1.82 9.33
C HIS A 50 8.16 3.06 8.51
N ILE A 51 8.47 4.24 9.04
CA ILE A 51 8.40 5.52 8.34
C ILE A 51 9.73 6.24 8.59
N ASP A 52 10.29 6.82 7.54
CA ASP A 52 11.36 7.81 7.66
C ASP A 52 10.72 9.15 8.04
N ASP A 53 11.03 9.65 9.24
CA ASP A 53 10.50 10.89 9.79
C ASP A 53 10.75 12.10 8.88
N ALA A 54 11.77 12.05 8.01
CA ALA A 54 11.98 13.09 7.01
C ALA A 54 10.80 13.25 6.04
N PHE A 55 9.96 12.22 5.88
CA PHE A 55 8.78 12.24 5.02
C PHE A 55 7.47 12.47 5.79
N LEU A 56 7.55 12.82 7.07
CA LEU A 56 6.40 13.27 7.83
C LEU A 56 6.25 14.79 7.75
N LYS A 57 5.01 15.24 7.62
CA LYS A 57 4.57 16.62 7.76
C LYS A 57 3.42 16.64 8.76
N ASP A 58 3.64 17.29 9.91
CA ASP A 58 2.65 17.37 10.99
C ASP A 58 2.14 16.00 11.47
N GLY A 59 3.05 15.01 11.50
CA GLY A 59 2.73 13.63 11.89
C GLY A 59 1.99 12.81 10.82
N ILE A 60 1.77 13.38 9.64
CA ILE A 60 1.14 12.71 8.49
C ILE A 60 2.20 12.45 7.42
N PHE A 61 2.16 11.26 6.81
CA PHE A 61 3.06 10.91 5.72
C PHE A 61 2.82 11.77 4.49
N ASP A 62 3.84 12.51 4.06
CA ASP A 62 3.82 13.38 2.89
C ASP A 62 4.06 12.56 1.62
N ILE A 63 2.96 12.11 1.02
CA ILE A 63 2.95 11.24 -0.17
C ILE A 63 3.61 11.93 -1.38
N ALA A 64 3.45 13.24 -1.51
CA ALA A 64 4.04 14.00 -2.63
C ALA A 64 5.56 14.09 -2.45
N LYS A 65 6.03 14.41 -1.24
CA LYS A 65 7.46 14.40 -0.90
C LYS A 65 8.09 13.02 -1.06
N ALA A 66 7.36 11.96 -0.72
CA ALA A 66 7.80 10.58 -0.86
C ALA A 66 7.91 10.11 -2.33
N GLY A 67 7.36 10.87 -3.28
CA GLY A 67 7.44 10.53 -4.70
C GLY A 67 6.64 9.28 -5.07
N ASN A 68 5.54 9.02 -4.37
CA ASN A 68 4.70 7.86 -4.64
C ASN A 68 4.16 7.90 -6.07
N VAL A 69 4.04 6.72 -6.68
CA VAL A 69 3.50 6.54 -8.03
C VAL A 69 2.25 5.69 -8.03
N GLY A 70 1.30 6.03 -8.88
CA GLY A 70 0.16 5.20 -9.24
C GLY A 70 0.45 4.43 -10.53
N ARG A 71 0.14 3.14 -10.57
CA ARG A 71 0.17 2.35 -11.82
C ARG A 71 -1.08 2.67 -12.63
N LEU A 72 -0.90 2.96 -13.93
CA LEU A 72 -1.98 3.16 -14.89
C LEU A 72 -2.14 1.93 -15.79
N GLY A 73 -2.75 2.09 -16.96
CA GLY A 73 -2.77 1.08 -18.01
C GLY A 73 -1.38 0.82 -18.60
N TYR A 74 -1.20 -0.33 -19.24
CA TYR A 74 0.05 -0.70 -19.92
C TYR A 74 1.28 -0.57 -19.01
N MET A 75 2.31 0.15 -19.47
CA MET A 75 3.56 0.44 -18.73
C MET A 75 3.58 1.88 -18.20
N ASP A 76 2.43 2.54 -18.15
CA ASP A 76 2.34 3.94 -17.76
C ASP A 76 2.19 4.10 -16.24
N TYR A 77 2.78 5.17 -15.71
CA TYR A 77 2.73 5.54 -14.30
C TYR A 77 2.45 7.03 -14.15
N ALA A 78 1.71 7.39 -13.12
CA ALA A 78 1.53 8.78 -12.70
C ALA A 78 2.32 9.03 -11.42
N SER A 79 3.04 10.15 -11.35
CA SER A 79 3.60 10.68 -10.10
C SER A 79 2.53 11.43 -9.32
N VAL A 80 2.57 11.34 -7.99
CA VAL A 80 1.72 12.15 -7.11
C VAL A 80 2.46 13.45 -6.82
N SER A 81 2.09 14.54 -7.49
CA SER A 81 2.66 15.89 -7.27
C SER A 81 1.76 16.80 -6.42
N GLU A 82 0.46 16.53 -6.38
CA GLU A 82 -0.54 17.35 -5.67
C GLU A 82 -1.54 16.47 -4.92
N ILE A 83 -2.00 16.96 -3.77
CA ILE A 83 -2.91 16.24 -2.87
C ILE A 83 -4.00 17.22 -2.40
N PHE A 84 -5.24 16.77 -2.44
CA PHE A 84 -6.36 17.45 -1.80
C PHE A 84 -7.11 16.49 -0.88
N SER A 85 -7.72 17.02 0.17
CA SER A 85 -8.54 16.26 1.11
C SER A 85 -10.02 16.55 0.86
N MET A 86 -10.82 15.50 0.71
CA MET A 86 -12.27 15.62 0.53
C MET A 86 -12.97 14.71 1.53
N ARG A 87 -13.99 15.24 2.22
CA ARG A 87 -14.85 14.41 3.06
C ARG A 87 -15.68 13.49 2.18
N ARG A 88 -15.85 12.22 2.60
CA ARG A 88 -16.77 11.29 1.93
C ARG A 88 -18.13 11.96 1.79
N PRO A 89 -18.67 12.07 0.56
CA PRO A 89 -19.97 12.69 0.37
C PRO A 89 -21.05 11.97 1.16
N ARG A 90 -21.88 12.74 1.87
CA ARG A 90 -23.10 12.24 2.49
C ARG A 90 -24.24 12.55 1.54
N TRP A 91 -24.80 11.52 0.91
CA TRP A 91 -26.11 11.66 0.30
C TRP A 91 -27.11 11.79 1.43
N GLY A 92 -27.81 12.94 1.53
CA GLY A 92 -28.95 13.06 2.40
C GLY A 92 -29.95 11.96 2.04
N LYS A 93 -30.42 11.20 3.02
CA LYS A 93 -31.74 10.58 2.84
C LYS A 93 -32.71 11.76 2.75
N GLY A 94 -33.58 11.75 1.74
CA GLY A 94 -34.78 12.59 1.82
C GLY A 94 -35.50 12.35 3.14
#